data_AF-A0A1I1TP23-F1
#
_entry.id   AF-A0A1I1TP23-F1
#
_cell.length_a   1.000
_cell.length_b   1.000
_cell.length_c   1.000
_cell.angle_alpha   90.00
_cell.angle_beta   90.00
_cell.angle_gamma   90.00
#
_symmetry.space_group_name_H-M   'P 1'
#
loop_
_entity.id
_entity.type
_entity.pdbx_description
1 polymer ?
#
loop_
_entity_poly.entity_id
_entity_poly.type
_entity_poly.pdbx_seq_one_letter_code
_entity_poly.pdbx_strand_id
1 'polypeptide(L)'
;MAVSEADVADAFDFTEAERAAIESAWRALMGDAVWLDLHAARVGALPRLRKRILELGESARSSLEAAHWLPPRERLRSALATTLKLRDTLETVERGLEGLDGGADREAFVARFGELRATLEATLEPRETRWAAILEAGSAIDEGEEDEDTESP
;
A
#
# COMPACT_ATOMS: atom_id res chain seq x y z
N MET A 1 -1.34 22.96 -15.46
CA MET A 1 0.01 22.41 -15.40
C MET A 1 -0.15 20.92 -15.50
N ALA A 2 0.20 20.36 -16.65
CA ALA A 2 0.24 18.91 -16.82
C ALA A 2 1.12 18.30 -15.73
N VAL A 3 0.76 17.11 -15.24
CA VAL A 3 1.53 16.38 -14.22
C VAL A 3 2.96 16.18 -14.76
N SER A 4 3.94 16.81 -14.12
CA SER A 4 5.34 16.76 -14.58
C SER A 4 6.06 15.53 -14.04
N GLU A 5 7.14 15.12 -14.70
CA GLU A 5 8.01 14.06 -14.20
C GLU A 5 8.65 14.43 -12.84
N ALA A 6 8.94 15.72 -12.62
CA ALA A 6 9.51 16.21 -11.37
C ALA A 6 8.50 16.08 -10.21
N ASP A 7 7.23 16.41 -10.44
CA ASP A 7 6.17 16.27 -9.43
C ASP A 7 5.99 14.80 -9.03
N VAL A 8 6.05 13.88 -10.01
CA VAL A 8 5.95 12.44 -9.74
C VAL A 8 7.18 11.93 -9.01
N ALA A 9 8.39 12.33 -9.41
CA ALA A 9 9.61 11.90 -8.73
C ALA A 9 9.61 12.31 -7.25
N ASP A 10 9.27 13.56 -6.95
CA ASP A 10 9.15 14.08 -5.58
C ASP A 10 8.02 13.39 -4.80
N ALA A 11 6.89 13.09 -5.45
CA ALA A 11 5.78 12.38 -4.82
C ALA A 11 6.09 10.90 -4.48
N PHE A 12 7.15 10.32 -5.04
CA PHE A 12 7.64 8.96 -4.75
C PHE A 12 8.97 8.95 -3.97
N ASP A 13 9.36 10.10 -3.38
CA ASP A 13 10.57 10.21 -2.55
C ASP A 13 10.35 9.54 -1.17
N PHE A 14 10.36 8.20 -1.17
CA PHE A 14 10.43 7.40 0.05
C PHE A 14 11.88 7.29 0.49
N THR A 15 12.13 7.71 1.73
CA THR A 15 13.45 7.61 2.34
C THR A 15 13.87 6.14 2.49
N GLU A 16 15.18 5.90 2.50
CA GLU A 16 15.73 4.57 2.78
C GLU A 16 15.26 4.04 4.13
N ALA A 17 15.11 4.92 5.13
CA ALA A 17 14.62 4.55 6.45
C ALA A 17 13.16 4.06 6.43
N GLU A 18 12.27 4.72 5.68
CA GLU A 18 10.87 4.28 5.52
C GLU A 18 10.80 2.91 4.82
N ARG A 19 11.59 2.73 3.74
CA ARG A 19 11.67 1.46 3.01
C ARG A 19 12.17 0.34 3.91
N ALA A 20 13.26 0.57 4.63
CA ALA A 20 13.85 -0.40 5.55
C ALA A 20 12.92 -0.72 6.73
N ALA A 21 12.18 0.26 7.25
CA ALA A 21 11.23 0.03 8.34
C ALA A 21 10.10 -0.91 7.91
N ILE A 22 9.48 -0.65 6.75
CA ILE A 22 8.42 -1.51 6.19
C ILE A 22 8.96 -2.91 5.89
N GLU A 23 10.11 -2.99 5.22
CA GLU A 23 10.73 -4.28 4.88
C GLU A 23 11.05 -5.10 6.13
N SER A 24 11.68 -4.48 7.13
CA SER A 24 12.05 -5.14 8.38
C SER A 24 10.81 -5.62 9.15
N ALA A 25 9.79 -4.77 9.28
CA ALA A 25 8.54 -5.13 9.96
C ALA A 25 7.83 -6.30 9.25
N TRP A 26 7.75 -6.26 7.92
CA TRP A 26 7.17 -7.36 7.14
C TRP A 26 7.96 -8.65 7.26
N ARG A 27 9.30 -8.61 7.15
CA ARG A 27 10.16 -9.80 7.29
C ARG A 27 10.00 -10.44 8.66
N ALA A 28 9.94 -9.64 9.72
CA ALA A 28 9.71 -10.11 11.08
C ALA A 28 8.34 -10.80 11.21
N LEU A 29 7.27 -10.16 10.73
CA LEU A 29 5.92 -10.73 10.73
C LEU A 29 5.86 -12.05 9.94
N MET A 30 6.49 -12.11 8.76
CA MET A 30 6.49 -13.31 7.93
C MET A 30 7.28 -14.46 8.59
N GLY A 31 8.41 -14.14 9.22
CA GLY A 31 9.17 -15.11 10.01
C GLY A 31 8.33 -15.69 11.14
N ASP A 32 7.69 -14.82 11.90
CA ASP A 32 6.83 -15.21 13.01
C ASP A 32 5.66 -16.10 12.59
N ALA A 33 5.02 -15.77 11.46
CA ALA A 33 3.90 -16.54 10.95
C ALA A 33 4.26 -18.01 10.70
N VAL A 34 5.54 -18.31 10.47
CA VAL A 34 6.08 -19.64 10.23
C VAL A 34 6.56 -20.32 11.51
N TRP A 35 7.27 -19.58 12.37
CA TRP A 35 8.05 -20.15 13.47
C TRP A 35 7.39 -20.07 14.84
N LEU A 36 6.46 -19.15 15.06
CA LEU A 36 5.78 -19.00 16.35
C LEU A 36 4.74 -20.09 16.58
N ASP A 37 4.44 -20.33 17.85
CA ASP A 37 3.35 -21.21 18.26
C ASP A 37 2.01 -20.49 18.08
N LEU A 38 1.37 -20.76 16.93
CA LEU A 38 0.06 -20.23 16.53
C LEU A 38 -0.91 -21.39 16.29
N HIS A 39 -2.14 -21.23 16.75
CA HIS A 39 -3.22 -22.19 16.50
C HIS A 39 -4.42 -21.53 15.85
N ALA A 40 -5.14 -22.32 15.05
CA ALA A 40 -6.38 -21.92 14.44
C ALA A 40 -7.37 -23.09 14.40
N ALA A 41 -8.63 -22.82 14.74
CA ALA A 41 -9.70 -23.83 14.79
C ALA A 41 -9.95 -24.50 13.43
N ARG A 42 -9.78 -23.73 12.35
CA ARG A 42 -10.09 -24.17 10.99
C ARG A 42 -8.83 -24.69 10.30
N VAL A 43 -8.89 -25.95 9.85
CA VAL A 43 -7.85 -26.54 9.00
C VAL A 43 -7.52 -25.62 7.82
N GLY A 44 -6.22 -25.40 7.59
CA GLY A 44 -5.73 -24.56 6.50
C GLY A 44 -5.89 -23.06 6.74
N ALA A 45 -6.32 -22.58 7.92
CA ALA A 45 -6.33 -21.16 8.24
C ALA A 45 -4.91 -20.57 8.26
N LEU A 46 -3.97 -21.20 8.97
CA LEU A 46 -2.58 -20.73 9.05
C LEU A 46 -1.86 -20.67 7.69
N PRO A 47 -1.91 -21.72 6.82
CA PRO A 47 -1.37 -21.62 5.46
C PRO A 47 -1.96 -20.47 4.63
N ARG A 48 -3.28 -20.23 4.74
CA ARG A 48 -3.94 -19.12 4.05
C ARG A 48 -3.48 -17.77 4.59
N LEU A 49 -3.37 -17.62 5.90
CA LEU A 49 -2.87 -16.40 6.55
C LEU A 49 -1.44 -16.08 6.09
N ARG A 50 -0.55 -17.07 6.09
CA ARG A 50 0.83 -16.94 5.58
C ARG A 50 0.87 -16.47 4.13
N LYS A 51 0.02 -17.04 3.27
CA LYS A 51 -0.10 -16.59 1.87
C LYS A 51 -0.53 -15.12 1.79
N ARG A 52 -1.50 -14.69 2.62
CA ARG A 52 -1.93 -13.28 2.64
C ARG A 52 -0.85 -12.33 3.16
N ILE A 53 -0.05 -12.75 4.13
CA ILE A 53 1.09 -11.95 4.62
C ILE A 53 2.18 -11.83 3.54
N LEU A 54 2.39 -12.86 2.72
CA LEU A 54 3.29 -12.78 1.56
C LEU A 54 2.78 -11.76 0.53
N GLU A 55 1.50 -11.88 0.13
CA GLU A 55 0.84 -10.94 -0.79
C GLU A 55 0.84 -9.50 -0.27
N LEU A 56 0.76 -9.32 1.06
CA LEU A 56 0.87 -8.02 1.72
C LEU A 56 2.24 -7.40 1.48
N GLY A 57 3.32 -8.17 1.63
CA GLY A 57 4.69 -7.69 1.37
C GLY A 57 4.92 -7.32 -0.09
N GLU A 58 4.40 -8.12 -1.03
CA GLU A 58 4.47 -7.83 -2.46
C GLU A 58 3.72 -6.54 -2.82
N SER A 59 2.53 -6.35 -2.23
CA SER A 59 1.72 -5.15 -2.45
C SER A 59 2.37 -3.92 -1.82
N ALA A 60 2.94 -4.05 -0.61
CA ALA A 60 3.65 -2.97 0.08
C ALA A 60 4.86 -2.52 -0.73
N ARG A 61 5.69 -3.47 -1.21
CA ARG A 61 6.81 -3.15 -2.10
C ARG A 61 6.34 -2.40 -3.35
N SER A 62 5.27 -2.89 -3.98
CA SER A 62 4.73 -2.27 -5.19
C SER A 62 4.23 -0.84 -4.95
N SER A 63 3.67 -0.55 -3.77
CA SER A 63 3.23 0.80 -3.38
C SER A 63 4.38 1.80 -3.19
N LEU A 64 5.60 1.32 -2.93
CA LEU A 64 6.80 2.15 -2.71
C LEU A 64 7.59 2.41 -4.01
N GLU A 65 7.17 1.80 -5.12
CA GLU A 65 7.86 1.88 -6.41
C GLU A 65 6.97 2.60 -7.43
N ALA A 66 7.53 3.61 -8.11
CA ALA A 66 6.88 4.20 -9.27
C ALA A 66 7.03 3.26 -10.47
N ALA A 67 5.92 2.96 -11.16
CA ALA A 67 5.93 2.21 -12.41
C ALA A 67 6.55 3.06 -13.55
N HIS A 68 7.87 3.18 -13.58
CA HIS A 68 8.64 4.09 -14.46
C HIS A 68 8.37 3.93 -15.97
N TRP A 69 7.79 2.80 -16.39
CA TRP A 69 7.38 2.57 -17.78
C TRP A 69 6.05 3.26 -18.16
N LEU A 70 5.23 3.65 -17.18
CA LEU A 70 3.98 4.41 -17.41
C LEU A 70 4.27 5.91 -17.57
N PRO A 71 3.36 6.67 -18.22
CA PRO A 71 3.42 8.13 -18.17
C PRO A 71 3.13 8.68 -16.76
N PRO A 72 3.54 9.93 -16.44
CA PRO A 72 3.49 10.49 -15.08
C PRO A 72 2.12 10.39 -14.38
N ARG A 73 1.04 10.77 -15.07
CA ARG A 73 -0.33 10.72 -14.53
C ARG A 73 -0.78 9.28 -14.23
N GLU A 74 -0.49 8.35 -15.14
CA GLU A 74 -0.83 6.94 -14.99
C GLU A 74 -0.03 6.28 -13.85
N ARG A 75 1.20 6.73 -13.58
CA ARG A 75 1.96 6.26 -12.41
C ARG A 75 1.26 6.58 -11.09
N LEU A 76 0.77 7.81 -10.92
CA LEU A 76 0.04 8.21 -9.71
C LEU A 76 -1.28 7.43 -9.56
N ARG A 77 -2.02 7.25 -10.66
CA ARG A 77 -3.24 6.43 -10.67
C ARG A 77 -2.95 4.97 -10.30
N SER A 78 -1.88 4.40 -10.87
CA SER A 78 -1.42 3.05 -10.56
C SER A 78 -1.00 2.91 -9.10
N ALA A 79 -0.37 3.94 -8.52
CA ALA A 79 0.04 3.97 -7.12
C ALA A 79 -1.18 3.90 -6.19
N LEU A 80 -2.18 4.76 -6.43
CA LEU A 80 -3.44 4.77 -5.68
C LEU A 80 -4.20 3.43 -5.80
N ALA A 81 -4.24 2.84 -7.00
CA ALA A 81 -4.85 1.52 -7.19
C ALA A 81 -4.09 0.43 -6.41
N THR A 82 -2.76 0.52 -6.34
CA THR A 82 -1.92 -0.43 -5.61
C THR A 82 -2.09 -0.27 -4.10
N THR A 83 -2.19 0.95 -3.58
CA THR A 83 -2.43 1.16 -2.14
C THR A 83 -3.84 0.78 -1.72
N LEU A 84 -4.85 0.91 -2.59
CA LEU A 84 -6.18 0.35 -2.35
C LEU A 84 -6.12 -1.17 -2.18
N LYS A 85 -5.45 -1.87 -3.11
CA LYS A 85 -5.22 -3.33 -3.00
C LYS A 85 -4.46 -3.70 -1.72
N LEU A 86 -3.48 -2.87 -1.32
CA LEU A 86 -2.74 -3.07 -0.08
C LEU A 86 -3.66 -3.01 1.15
N ARG A 87 -4.57 -2.03 1.20
CA ARG A 87 -5.59 -1.92 2.28
C ARG A 87 -6.51 -3.13 2.33
N ASP A 88 -7.03 -3.57 1.19
CA ASP A 88 -7.86 -4.78 1.12
C ASP A 88 -7.11 -6.02 1.64
N THR A 89 -5.80 -6.07 1.36
CA THR A 89 -4.94 -7.17 1.82
C THR A 89 -4.70 -7.08 3.32
N LEU A 90 -4.47 -5.89 3.89
CA LEU A 90 -4.37 -5.66 5.34
C LEU A 90 -5.64 -6.12 6.06
N GLU A 91 -6.82 -5.72 5.60
CA GLU A 91 -8.11 -6.14 6.19
C GLU A 91 -8.32 -7.66 6.08
N THR A 92 -7.82 -8.28 5.02
CA THR A 92 -7.89 -9.74 4.85
C THR A 92 -6.95 -10.47 5.80
N VAL A 93 -5.76 -9.94 6.05
CA VAL A 93 -4.83 -10.46 7.07
C VAL A 93 -5.42 -10.29 8.47
N GLU A 94 -5.97 -9.12 8.78
CA GLU A 94 -6.62 -8.81 10.06
C GLU A 94 -7.74 -9.79 10.38
N ARG A 95 -8.67 -10.02 9.44
CA ARG A 95 -9.71 -11.05 9.59
C ARG A 95 -9.13 -12.46 9.73
N GLY A 96 -7.97 -12.72 9.12
CA GLY A 96 -7.26 -13.99 9.29
C GLY A 96 -6.69 -14.17 10.69
N LEU A 97 -6.22 -13.08 11.32
CA LEU A 97 -5.73 -13.05 12.70
C LEU A 97 -6.86 -13.29 13.72
N GLU A 98 -8.04 -12.74 13.47
CA GLU A 98 -9.24 -13.01 14.27
C GLU A 98 -9.59 -14.51 14.31
N GLY A 99 -9.23 -15.25 13.25
CA GLY A 99 -9.41 -16.69 13.15
C GLY A 99 -8.40 -17.54 13.93
N LEU A 100 -7.39 -16.92 14.57
CA LEU A 100 -6.47 -17.59 15.47
C LEU A 100 -7.16 -17.80 16.83
N ASP A 101 -7.16 -19.04 17.31
CA ASP A 101 -7.87 -19.47 18.53
C ASP A 101 -6.94 -19.87 19.68
N GLY A 102 -5.62 -19.81 19.47
CA GLY A 102 -4.65 -20.12 20.52
C GLY A 102 -3.20 -20.03 20.05
N GLY A 103 -2.32 -20.63 20.85
CA GLY A 103 -0.86 -20.57 20.69
C GLY A 103 -0.25 -19.56 21.66
N ALA A 104 0.91 -19.90 22.24
CA ALA A 104 1.56 -19.09 23.26
C ALA A 104 1.95 -17.69 22.75
N ASP A 105 2.15 -17.55 21.45
CA ASP A 105 2.69 -16.35 20.84
C ASP A 105 1.64 -15.49 20.10
N ARG A 106 0.35 -15.88 20.19
CA ARG A 106 -0.75 -15.22 19.44
C ARG A 106 -0.80 -13.71 19.66
N GLU A 107 -0.73 -13.26 20.91
CA GLU A 107 -0.85 -11.83 21.24
C GLU A 107 0.33 -11.03 20.67
N ALA A 108 1.55 -11.56 20.80
CA ALA A 108 2.75 -10.94 20.25
C ALA A 108 2.68 -10.84 18.71
N PHE A 109 2.17 -11.89 18.06
CA PHE A 109 1.99 -11.91 16.61
C PHE A 109 0.97 -10.88 16.12
N VAL A 110 -0.16 -10.74 16.81
CA VAL A 110 -1.18 -9.72 16.50
C VAL A 110 -0.62 -8.31 16.71
N ALA A 111 0.13 -8.09 17.80
CA ALA A 111 0.79 -6.81 18.04
C ALA A 111 1.77 -6.45 16.91
N ARG A 112 2.58 -7.41 16.45
CA ARG A 112 3.53 -7.21 15.34
C ARG A 112 2.84 -6.89 14.02
N PHE A 113 1.68 -7.49 13.75
CA PHE A 113 0.86 -7.08 12.62
C PHE A 113 0.37 -5.62 12.76
N GLY A 114 -0.08 -5.24 13.96
CA GLY A 114 -0.47 -3.87 14.27
C GLY A 114 0.66 -2.85 14.04
N GLU A 115 1.89 -3.18 14.43
CA GLU A 115 3.08 -2.35 14.17
C GLU A 115 3.35 -2.16 12.67
N LEU A 116 3.28 -3.24 11.88
CA LEU A 116 3.42 -3.16 10.42
C LEU A 116 2.32 -2.30 9.81
N ARG A 117 1.06 -2.51 10.22
CA ARG A 117 -0.08 -1.72 9.73
C ARG A 117 0.11 -0.23 10.00
N ALA A 118 0.42 0.13 11.25
CA ALA A 118 0.65 1.52 11.63
C ALA A 118 1.82 2.14 10.85
N THR A 119 2.89 1.38 10.61
CA THR A 119 4.03 1.82 9.80
C THR A 119 3.63 2.10 8.35
N LEU A 120 2.83 1.21 7.74
CA LEU A 120 2.33 1.38 6.38
C LEU A 120 1.38 2.58 6.28
N GLU A 121 0.44 2.72 7.20
CA GLU A 121 -0.52 3.84 7.23
C GLU A 121 0.20 5.18 7.39
N ALA A 122 1.09 5.30 8.36
CA ALA A 122 1.88 6.52 8.60
C ALA A 122 2.76 6.90 7.40
N THR A 123 3.25 5.90 6.65
CA THR A 123 4.09 6.15 5.47
C THR A 123 3.25 6.55 4.27
N LEU A 124 2.17 5.81 3.97
CA LEU A 124 1.44 5.89 2.70
C LEU A 124 0.33 6.94 2.70
N GLU A 125 -0.37 7.17 3.81
CA GLU A 125 -1.51 8.10 3.84
C GLU A 125 -1.13 9.54 3.41
N PRO A 126 0.01 10.11 3.84
CA PRO A 126 0.46 11.40 3.32
C PRO A 126 0.76 11.38 1.82
N ARG A 127 1.31 10.26 1.31
CA ARG A 127 1.61 10.11 -0.13
C ARG A 127 0.36 9.97 -0.96
N GLU A 128 -0.64 9.22 -0.51
CA GLU A 128 -1.91 9.10 -1.20
C GLU A 128 -2.61 10.45 -1.35
N THR A 129 -2.64 11.24 -0.26
CA THR A 129 -3.19 12.60 -0.29
C THR A 129 -2.44 13.46 -1.29
N ARG A 130 -1.10 13.35 -1.31
CA ARG A 130 -0.24 14.07 -2.27
C ARG A 130 -0.50 13.63 -3.72
N TRP A 131 -0.60 12.34 -3.99
CA TRP A 131 -0.87 11.79 -5.33
C TRP A 131 -2.24 12.24 -5.84
N ALA A 132 -3.27 12.20 -4.98
CA ALA A 132 -4.61 12.69 -5.31
C ALA A 132 -4.58 14.19 -5.64
N ALA A 133 -3.94 15.01 -4.82
CA ALA A 133 -3.83 16.45 -5.04
C ALA A 133 -3.13 16.79 -6.37
N ILE A 134 -2.05 16.07 -6.73
CA ILE A 134 -1.36 16.26 -8.02
C ILE A 134 -2.28 15.89 -9.19
N LEU A 135 -3.03 14.79 -9.07
CA LEU A 135 -3.96 14.35 -10.11
C LEU A 135 -5.11 15.34 -10.31
N GLU A 136 -5.67 15.89 -9.22
CA GLU A 136 -6.74 16.89 -9.25
C GLU A 136 -6.26 18.20 -9.88
N ALA A 137 -5.10 18.71 -9.44
CA ALA A 137 -4.51 19.93 -10.00
C ALA A 137 -4.19 19.81 -11.50
N GLY A 138 -3.83 18.60 -11.96
CA GLY A 138 -3.62 18.33 -13.38
C GLY A 138 -4.90 18.18 -14.20
N SER A 139 -6.03 17.81 -13.59
CA SER A 139 -7.32 17.59 -14.31
C SER A 139 -8.10 18.89 -14.50
N ALA A 140 -8.06 19.80 -13.53
CA ALA A 140 -8.75 21.09 -13.56
C ALA A 140 -8.29 22.05 -14.68
N ILE A 141 -7.29 21.65 -15.48
CA ILE A 141 -6.68 22.46 -16.53
C ILE A 141 -6.93 21.83 -17.91
N ASP A 142 -7.09 20.50 -17.96
CA ASP A 142 -7.56 19.77 -19.16
C ASP A 142 -9.00 20.17 -19.51
N GLU A 143 -9.85 20.37 -18.49
CA GLU A 143 -11.25 20.83 -18.66
C GLU A 143 -11.37 22.33 -19.00
N GLY A 144 -10.29 23.11 -18.91
CA GLY A 144 -10.28 24.54 -19.21
C GLY A 144 -9.85 24.90 -20.64
N GLU A 145 -9.38 23.92 -21.42
CA GLU A 145 -8.97 24.10 -22.82
C GLU A 145 -10.06 23.68 -23.84
N GLU A 146 -11.17 23.07 -23.39
CA GLU A 146 -12.27 22.63 -24.28
C GLU A 146 -13.37 23.68 -24.52
N ASP A 147 -13.31 24.86 -23.88
CA ASP A 147 -14.35 25.91 -23.98
C ASP A 147 -14.02 27.08 -24.95
N GLU A 148 -12.88 27.07 -25.63
CA GLU A 148 -12.53 28.05 -26.67
C GLU A 148 -12.46 27.40 -28.07
N ASP A 149 -13.59 26.92 -28.61
CA ASP A 149 -13.79 26.83 -30.06
C ASP A 149 -15.25 26.50 -30.40
N THR A 150 -16.14 27.49 -30.28
CA THR A 150 -17.31 27.62 -31.18
C THR A 150 -17.89 29.04 -31.10
N GLU A 151 -17.18 30.02 -31.66
CA GLU A 151 -17.85 31.20 -32.21
C GLU A 151 -17.71 31.23 -33.74
N SER A 152 -18.87 31.47 -34.36
CA SER A 152 -19.23 31.27 -35.76
C SER A 152 -18.47 32.13 -36.77
N PRO A 153 -18.61 31.77 -38.06
CA PRO A 153 -19.20 32.73 -38.99
C PRO A 153 -20.61 32.35 -39.45
#